data_AF-A0A0B6XUR9-F1
#
_entry.id   AF-A0A0B6XUR9-F1
#
_cell.length_a   1.000
_cell.length_b   1.000
_cell.length_c   1.000
_cell.angle_alpha   90.00
_cell.angle_beta   90.00
_cell.angle_gamma   90.00
#
_symmetry.space_group_name_H-M   'P 1'
#
loop_
_entity.id
_entity.type
_entity.pdbx_description
1 polymer ?
#
loop_
_entity_poly.entity_id
_entity_poly.type
_entity_poly.pdbx_seq_one_letter_code
_entity_poly.pdbx_strand_id
1 'polypeptide(L)'
;SDPNPDIRLLFLHFNTQFFWGSLSGIEVKWSPRMTLCAGLCVYEGRGGLCSVRLSLPLLKLRPRKDLVETLLHEMIHAYLFVTHNDSDHGDHGPNFHSHMQRINKATGANISVYHTFGDEVESYQQHW
;
A
#
# COMPACT_ATOMS: atom_id res chain seq x y z
N SER A 1 9.06 -4.33 -20.91
CA SER A 1 8.35 -4.23 -19.62
C SER A 1 9.35 -4.58 -18.53
N ASP A 2 9.51 -3.70 -17.55
CA ASP A 2 10.39 -3.94 -16.40
C ASP A 2 9.75 -5.03 -15.51
N PRO A 3 10.38 -6.21 -15.37
CA PRO A 3 9.84 -7.31 -14.57
C PRO A 3 9.82 -7.00 -13.07
N ASN A 4 10.55 -5.98 -12.62
CA ASN A 4 10.67 -5.66 -11.20
C ASN A 4 10.67 -4.14 -10.97
N PRO A 5 9.50 -3.49 -11.00
CA PRO A 5 9.44 -2.04 -10.91
C PRO A 5 10.04 -1.51 -9.62
N ASP A 6 10.81 -0.43 -9.78
CA ASP A 6 11.29 0.36 -8.67
C ASP A 6 10.10 0.97 -7.89
N ILE A 7 9.89 0.47 -6.68
CA ILE A 7 8.82 0.93 -5.78
C ILE A 7 8.96 2.40 -5.39
N ARG A 8 10.19 2.95 -5.37
CA ARG A 8 10.41 4.37 -5.07
C ARG A 8 9.93 5.23 -6.23
N LEU A 9 10.24 4.85 -7.47
CA LEU A 9 9.75 5.57 -8.64
C LEU A 9 8.23 5.50 -8.77
N LEU A 10 7.64 4.31 -8.52
CA LEU A 10 6.19 4.16 -8.47
C LEU A 10 5.56 5.06 -7.41
N PHE A 11 6.09 5.06 -6.20
CA PHE A 11 5.59 5.87 -5.10
C PHE A 11 5.64 7.36 -5.41
N LEU A 12 6.76 7.87 -5.92
CA LEU A 12 6.91 9.29 -6.30
C LEU A 12 5.94 9.68 -7.43
N HIS A 13 5.78 8.80 -8.41
CA HIS A 13 4.83 9.00 -9.50
C HIS A 13 3.39 9.07 -8.96
N PHE A 14 2.96 8.08 -8.18
CA PHE A 14 1.61 8.05 -7.62
C PHE A 14 1.34 9.17 -6.63
N ASN A 15 2.33 9.56 -5.83
CA ASN A 15 2.23 10.71 -4.93
C ASN A 15 1.87 11.98 -5.72
N THR A 16 2.57 12.21 -6.83
CA THR A 16 2.31 13.36 -7.71
C THR A 16 0.94 13.26 -8.37
N GLN A 17 0.58 12.10 -8.92
CA GLN A 17 -0.63 11.93 -9.73
C GLN A 17 -1.92 11.86 -8.90
N PHE A 18 -1.88 11.22 -7.73
CA PHE A 18 -3.09 10.85 -7.00
C PHE A 18 -3.18 11.44 -5.60
N PHE A 19 -2.08 11.96 -5.05
CA PHE A 19 -2.01 12.45 -3.67
C PHE A 19 -1.41 13.87 -3.55
N TRP A 20 -1.41 14.64 -4.65
CA TRP A 20 -1.02 16.07 -4.69
C TRP A 20 0.35 16.38 -4.10
N GLY A 21 1.26 15.42 -4.05
CA GLY A 21 2.59 15.58 -3.44
C GLY A 21 2.59 15.52 -1.90
N SER A 22 1.45 15.29 -1.24
CA SER A 22 1.32 15.29 0.22
C SER A 22 2.12 14.18 0.92
N LEU A 23 2.55 13.14 0.18
CA LEU A 23 3.30 12.01 0.74
C LEU A 23 4.83 12.15 0.58
N SER A 24 5.33 13.34 0.26
CA SER A 24 6.77 13.54 -0.05
C SER A 24 7.71 13.24 1.12
N GLY A 25 7.22 13.29 2.37
CA GLY A 25 7.98 12.95 3.57
C GLY A 25 7.86 11.48 4.01
N ILE A 26 7.12 10.66 3.28
CA ILE A 26 6.82 9.27 3.65
C ILE A 26 7.82 8.31 3.00
N GLU A 27 8.34 7.38 3.80
CA GLU A 27 9.20 6.31 3.31
C GLU A 27 8.38 5.19 2.67
N VAL A 28 8.85 4.63 1.55
CA VAL A 28 8.39 3.34 1.03
C VAL A 28 9.54 2.33 1.00
N LYS A 29 9.33 1.12 1.51
CA LYS A 29 10.38 0.07 1.54
C LYS A 29 9.85 -1.35 1.42
N TRP A 30 10.71 -2.22 0.91
CA TRP A 30 10.50 -3.67 0.97
C TRP A 30 10.73 -4.20 2.39
N SER A 31 9.85 -5.07 2.83
CA SER A 31 10.03 -5.90 4.03
C SER A 31 10.41 -7.33 3.61
N PRO A 32 11.61 -7.82 3.97
CA PRO A 32 12.07 -9.14 3.56
C PRO A 32 11.41 -10.29 4.34
N ARG A 33 10.69 -9.98 5.44
CA ARG A 33 10.13 -10.97 6.36
C ARG A 33 8.63 -10.84 6.61
N MET A 34 7.95 -9.88 5.96
CA MET A 34 6.52 -9.69 6.14
C MET A 34 5.76 -10.74 5.33
N THR A 35 5.08 -11.67 6.01
CA THR A 35 4.34 -12.77 5.38
C THR A 35 2.86 -12.81 5.76
N LEU A 36 2.42 -11.94 6.69
CA LEU A 36 1.02 -11.88 7.15
C LEU A 36 0.13 -10.98 6.29
N CYS A 37 0.73 -10.04 5.56
CA CYS A 37 0.03 -9.14 4.65
C CYS A 37 1.00 -8.68 3.55
N ALA A 38 0.46 -8.26 2.40
CA ALA A 38 1.28 -7.79 1.29
C ALA A 38 1.74 -6.33 1.43
N GLY A 39 1.02 -5.54 2.23
CA GLY A 39 1.27 -4.11 2.46
C GLY A 39 0.95 -3.73 3.92
N LEU A 40 1.59 -2.68 4.41
CA LEU A 40 1.29 -2.07 5.70
C LEU A 40 1.79 -0.60 5.75
N CYS A 41 0.92 0.36 6.07
CA CYS A 41 1.35 1.67 6.59
C CYS A 41 1.68 1.51 8.07
N VAL A 42 2.87 1.91 8.48
CA VAL A 42 3.33 1.89 9.88
C VAL A 42 3.40 3.32 10.39
N TYR A 43 2.54 3.68 11.33
CA TYR A 43 2.53 4.98 12.00
C TYR A 43 3.48 4.98 13.20
N GLU A 44 4.45 5.91 13.23
CA GLU A 44 5.36 6.07 14.36
C GLU A 44 4.85 7.13 15.35
N GLY A 45 4.17 6.65 16.40
CA GLY A 45 3.96 7.35 17.67
C GLY A 45 3.68 8.85 17.63
N ARG A 46 4.17 9.58 18.65
CA ARG A 46 3.89 11.03 18.86
C ARG A 46 4.51 11.97 17.82
N GLY A 47 5.17 11.45 16.78
CA GLY A 47 5.89 12.22 15.78
C GLY A 47 5.15 12.45 14.46
N GLY A 48 4.02 11.78 14.22
CA GLY A 48 3.25 11.95 12.99
C GLY A 48 3.94 11.39 11.74
N LEU A 49 4.86 10.44 11.89
CA LEU A 49 5.56 9.82 10.75
C LEU A 49 4.78 8.55 10.32
N CYS A 50 4.54 8.33 9.01
CA CYS A 50 4.20 7.00 8.48
C CYS A 50 5.32 6.47 7.58
N SER A 51 5.42 5.16 7.46
CA SER A 51 6.14 4.48 6.38
C SER A 51 5.25 3.43 5.71
N VAL A 52 5.30 3.33 4.39
CA VAL A 52 4.67 2.25 3.63
C VAL A 52 5.66 1.09 3.49
N ARG A 53 5.23 -0.11 3.89
CA ARG A 53 6.02 -1.34 3.79
C ARG A 53 5.33 -2.32 2.86
N LEU A 54 6.08 -2.92 1.95
CA LEU A 54 5.58 -3.91 0.99
C LEU A 54 6.25 -5.27 1.24
N SER A 55 5.50 -6.36 1.15
CA SER A 55 6.01 -7.70 1.39
C SER A 55 6.83 -8.16 0.19
N LEU A 56 8.13 -8.32 0.38
CA LEU A 56 8.95 -8.96 -0.64
C LEU A 56 8.55 -10.43 -0.84
N PRO A 57 8.33 -11.26 0.21
CA PRO A 57 7.91 -12.66 0.03
C PRO A 57 6.61 -12.82 -0.76
N LEU A 58 5.59 -12.00 -0.48
CA LEU A 58 4.27 -12.16 -1.10
C LEU A 58 4.18 -11.50 -2.48
N LEU A 59 4.89 -10.40 -2.75
CA LEU A 59 4.71 -9.65 -4.01
C LEU A 59 5.73 -10.00 -5.10
N LYS A 60 6.90 -10.56 -4.75
CA LYS A 60 8.00 -10.77 -5.73
C LYS A 60 7.62 -11.69 -6.90
N LEU A 61 6.73 -12.65 -6.68
CA LEU A 61 6.31 -13.63 -7.70
C LEU A 61 4.93 -13.31 -8.30
N ARG A 62 4.33 -12.18 -7.92
CA ARG A 62 2.99 -11.80 -8.33
C ARG A 62 3.00 -10.95 -9.60
N PRO A 63 1.88 -10.92 -10.34
CA PRO A 63 1.71 -9.97 -11.42
C PRO A 63 1.91 -8.53 -10.92
N ARG A 64 2.49 -7.68 -11.77
CA ARG A 64 2.74 -6.25 -11.46
C ARG A 64 1.52 -5.51 -10.89
N LYS A 65 0.31 -5.87 -11.33
CA LYS A 65 -0.93 -5.24 -10.86
C LYS A 65 -1.08 -5.36 -9.35
N ASP A 66 -0.72 -6.50 -8.76
CA ASP A 66 -0.88 -6.76 -7.33
C ASP A 66 0.03 -5.84 -6.51
N LEU A 67 1.26 -5.60 -6.99
CA LEU A 67 2.17 -4.62 -6.39
C LEU A 67 1.61 -3.20 -6.49
N VAL A 68 1.10 -2.81 -7.66
CA VAL A 68 0.55 -1.46 -7.88
C VAL A 68 -0.69 -1.22 -7.01
N GLU A 69 -1.61 -2.17 -6.98
CA GLU A 69 -2.85 -2.09 -6.20
C GLU A 69 -2.57 -2.11 -4.70
N THR A 70 -1.65 -2.95 -4.23
CA THR A 70 -1.21 -2.96 -2.82
C THR A 70 -0.53 -1.64 -2.45
N LEU A 71 0.37 -1.13 -3.29
CA LEU A 71 1.04 0.14 -3.01
C LEU A 71 0.02 1.30 -2.93
N LEU A 72 -0.91 1.40 -3.88
CA LEU A 72 -1.93 2.44 -3.87
C LEU A 72 -2.86 2.32 -2.64
N HIS A 73 -3.21 1.09 -2.23
CA HIS A 73 -3.97 0.85 -0.98
C HIS A 73 -3.25 1.46 0.23
N GLU A 74 -1.98 1.10 0.45
CA GLU A 74 -1.22 1.64 1.59
C GLU A 74 -0.98 3.15 1.49
N MET A 75 -0.87 3.69 0.27
CA MET A 75 -0.74 5.14 0.07
C MET A 75 -2.04 5.90 0.41
N ILE A 76 -3.22 5.29 0.27
CA ILE A 76 -4.47 5.89 0.75
C ILE A 76 -4.45 5.98 2.28
N HIS A 77 -4.08 4.90 2.97
CA HIS A 77 -3.90 4.94 4.43
C HIS A 77 -2.89 6.02 4.86
N ALA A 78 -1.72 6.08 4.22
CA ALA A 78 -0.73 7.12 4.48
C ALA A 78 -1.29 8.54 4.27
N TYR A 79 -2.08 8.74 3.22
CA TYR A 79 -2.68 10.04 2.92
C TYR A 79 -3.71 10.45 3.98
N LEU A 80 -4.58 9.54 4.39
CA LEU A 80 -5.58 9.80 5.43
C LEU A 80 -4.91 10.08 6.78
N PHE A 81 -3.85 9.36 7.11
CA PHE A 81 -3.04 9.68 8.28
C PHE A 81 -2.47 11.10 8.23
N VAL A 82 -1.81 11.47 7.14
CA VAL A 82 -1.17 12.79 7.00
C VAL A 82 -2.18 13.94 7.00
N THR A 83 -3.37 13.74 6.42
CA THR A 83 -4.33 14.84 6.17
C THR A 83 -5.49 14.89 7.14
N HIS A 84 -5.83 13.76 7.78
CA HIS A 84 -6.98 13.63 8.68
C HIS A 84 -6.59 13.07 10.06
N ASN A 85 -5.31 12.79 10.30
CA ASN A 85 -4.82 12.14 11.53
C ASN A 85 -5.52 10.81 11.81
N ASP A 86 -5.89 10.10 10.73
CA ASP A 86 -6.50 8.78 10.78
C ASP A 86 -5.42 7.71 10.90
N SER A 87 -5.34 7.07 12.06
CA SER A 87 -4.36 6.03 12.37
C SER A 87 -4.97 4.64 12.51
N ASP A 88 -6.23 4.45 12.10
CA ASP A 88 -6.84 3.14 12.10
C ASP A 88 -6.35 2.34 10.88
N HIS A 89 -5.65 1.24 11.14
CA HIS A 89 -5.06 0.42 10.07
C HIS A 89 -6.09 -0.47 9.38
N GLY A 90 -7.23 -0.72 10.03
CA GLY A 90 -8.28 -1.60 9.51
C GLY A 90 -9.51 -0.84 9.03
N ASP A 91 -9.59 0.47 9.26
CA ASP A 91 -10.73 1.25 8.80
C ASP A 91 -10.62 1.58 7.32
N HIS A 92 -11.66 1.20 6.59
CA HIS A 92 -11.88 1.57 5.20
C HIS A 92 -13.14 2.42 5.10
N GLY A 93 -13.24 3.45 5.94
CA GLY A 93 -14.38 4.35 5.98
C GLY A 93 -14.63 5.14 4.68
N PRO A 94 -15.63 6.06 4.68
CA PRO A 94 -16.05 6.78 3.47
C PRO A 94 -14.91 7.52 2.74
N ASN A 95 -13.93 8.05 3.48
CA ASN A 95 -12.78 8.73 2.89
C ASN A 95 -11.89 7.74 2.12
N PHE A 96 -11.58 6.57 2.70
CA PHE A 96 -10.83 5.53 2.01
C PHE A 96 -11.55 5.09 0.73
N HIS A 97 -12.84 4.79 0.83
CA HIS A 97 -13.65 4.40 -0.33
C HIS A 97 -13.67 5.47 -1.42
N SER A 98 -13.77 6.76 -1.06
CA SER A 98 -13.75 7.87 -2.01
C SER A 98 -12.43 7.93 -2.80
N HIS A 99 -11.28 7.82 -2.10
CA HIS A 99 -9.97 7.81 -2.75
C HIS A 99 -9.76 6.55 -3.60
N MET A 100 -10.14 5.38 -3.10
CA MET A 100 -10.08 4.11 -3.81
C MET A 100 -10.87 4.18 -5.12
N GLN A 101 -12.14 4.62 -5.08
CA GLN A 101 -12.98 4.75 -6.26
C GLN A 101 -12.44 5.78 -7.25
N ARG A 102 -11.93 6.92 -6.77
CA ARG A 102 -11.32 7.95 -7.62
C ARG A 102 -10.12 7.40 -8.39
N ILE A 103 -9.24 6.67 -7.71
CA ILE A 103 -8.02 6.12 -8.33
C ILE A 103 -8.37 4.96 -9.27
N ASN A 104 -9.25 4.03 -8.87
CA ASN A 104 -9.72 2.95 -9.75
C ASN A 104 -10.33 3.49 -11.03
N LYS A 105 -11.21 4.50 -10.94
CA LYS A 105 -11.82 5.15 -12.11
C LYS A 105 -10.79 5.82 -13.03
N ALA A 106 -9.75 6.43 -12.46
CA ALA A 106 -8.73 7.13 -13.24
C ALA A 106 -7.74 6.19 -13.95
N THR A 107 -7.53 4.99 -13.40
CA THR A 107 -6.42 4.10 -13.83
C THR A 107 -6.89 2.78 -14.44
N GLY A 108 -8.11 2.35 -14.16
CA GLY A 108 -8.57 0.99 -14.44
C GLY A 108 -8.00 -0.06 -13.48
N ALA A 109 -7.28 0.34 -12.42
CA ALA A 109 -6.88 -0.55 -11.34
C ALA A 109 -8.11 -1.02 -10.54
N ASN A 110 -7.94 -2.10 -9.79
CA ASN A 110 -8.98 -2.64 -8.91
C ASN A 110 -8.50 -2.69 -7.45
N ILE A 111 -8.12 -1.54 -6.90
CA ILE A 111 -7.84 -1.41 -5.47
C ILE A 111 -9.10 -1.84 -4.70
N SER A 112 -8.91 -2.71 -3.70
CA SER A 112 -9.99 -3.23 -2.87
C SER A 112 -9.67 -3.02 -1.38
N VAL A 113 -10.68 -3.12 -0.53
CA VAL A 113 -10.54 -3.08 0.94
C VAL A 113 -10.02 -4.40 1.51
N TYR A 114 -10.07 -5.49 0.73
CA TYR A 114 -9.56 -6.79 1.14
C TYR A 114 -8.14 -6.99 0.62
N HIS A 115 -7.26 -7.47 1.49
CA HIS A 115 -5.96 -7.98 1.07
C HIS A 115 -6.17 -9.39 0.46
N THR A 116 -6.09 -9.52 -0.86
CA THR A 116 -6.37 -10.79 -1.59
C THR A 116 -5.26 -11.84 -1.49
N PHE A 117 -4.54 -11.89 -0.37
CA PHE A 117 -3.35 -12.74 -0.18
C PHE A 117 -3.60 -13.93 0.76
N GLY A 118 -4.87 -14.25 1.04
CA GLY A 118 -5.28 -15.29 2.00
C GLY A 118 -4.59 -16.64 1.79
N ASP A 119 -4.67 -17.20 0.58
CA ASP A 119 -4.09 -18.52 0.26
C ASP A 119 -2.56 -18.55 0.45
N GLU A 120 -1.87 -17.46 0.15
CA GLU A 120 -0.41 -17.36 0.27
C GLU A 120 0.02 -17.14 1.73
N VAL A 121 -0.74 -16.34 2.47
CA VAL A 121 -0.58 -16.19 3.93
C VAL A 121 -0.78 -17.54 4.62
N GLU A 122 -1.82 -18.29 4.26
CA GLU A 122 -2.09 -19.64 4.78
C GLU A 122 -0.96 -20.61 4.42
N SER A 123 -0.47 -20.59 3.18
CA SER A 123 0.66 -21.43 2.76
C SER A 123 1.94 -21.14 3.56
N TYR A 124 2.26 -19.86 3.81
CA TYR A 124 3.41 -19.50 4.65
C TYR A 124 3.19 -19.85 6.14
N GLN A 125 1.96 -19.89 6.64
CA GLN A 125 1.65 -20.31 8.01
C GLN A 125 1.78 -21.83 8.22
N GLN A 126 1.60 -22.64 7.18
CA GLN A 126 1.69 -24.11 7.28
C GLN A 126 3.13 -24.66 7.28
N HIS A 127 4.12 -23.86 6.87
CA HIS A 127 5.50 -24.32 6.64
C HIS A 127 6.51 -23.87 7.72
N TRP A 128 6.05 -23.64 8.97
CA TRP A 128 6.90 -23.33 10.13
C TRP A 128 6.81 -24.40 11.20
#